data_AF-N6X5G8-F1
#
_entry.id   AF-N6X5G8-F1
#
_cell.length_a   1.000
_cell.length_b   1.000
_cell.length_c   1.000
_cell.angle_alpha   90.00
_cell.angle_beta   90.00
_cell.angle_gamma   90.00
#
_symmetry.space_group_name_H-M   'P 1'
#
loop_
_entity.id
_entity.type
_entity.pdbx_description
1 polymer ?
#
loop_
_entity_poly.entity_id
_entity_poly.type
_entity_poly.pdbx_seq_one_letter_code
_entity_poly.pdbx_strand_id
1 'polypeptide(L)' 'MGLSVWQIVLVVILFLLLFGRGKIPALMSDLAQGIKSFKTGMRDEPEKDEARTLKPEVTDTAEPAAQSRTTS' A
#
# COMPACT_ATOMS: atom_id res chain seq x y z
N MET A 1 30.65 6.81 -18.38
CA MET A 1 29.34 6.23 -18.71
C MET A 1 28.57 6.09 -17.40
N GLY A 2 27.75 7.09 -17.05
CA GLY A 2 27.05 7.13 -15.77
C GLY A 2 25.77 6.30 -15.77
N LEU A 3 25.27 5.95 -14.58
CA LEU A 3 23.95 5.35 -14.40
C LEU A 3 22.89 6.36 -14.84
N SER A 4 22.45 6.23 -16.09
CA SER A 4 21.35 7.03 -16.62
C SER A 4 20.04 6.48 -16.07
N VAL A 5 19.06 7.37 -15.85
CA VAL A 5 17.70 7.03 -15.40
C VAL A 5 17.09 5.92 -16.25
N TRP A 6 17.44 5.87 -17.54
CA TRP A 6 17.01 4.82 -18.47
C TRP A 6 17.42 3.40 -18.05
N GLN A 7 18.62 3.24 -17.49
CA GLN A 7 19.11 1.95 -16.99
C GLN A 7 18.37 1.52 -15.73
N ILE A 8 18.07 2.47 -14.85
CA ILE A 8 17.32 2.21 -13.61
C ILE A 8 15.91 1.72 -13.94
N VAL A 9 15.23 2.35 -14.90
CA VAL A 9 13.89 1.93 -15.34
C VAL A 9 13.90 0.49 -15.89
N LEU A 10 14.88 0.15 -16.74
CA LEU A 10 15.02 -1.22 -17.26
C LEU A 10 15.21 -2.25 -16.14
N VAL A 11 16.05 -1.95 -15.15
CA VAL A 11 16.29 -2.83 -14.01
C VAL A 11 15.03 -3.01 -13.17
N VAL A 12 14.28 -1.93 -12.92
CA VAL A 12 13.03 -1.99 -12.15
C VAL A 12 11.98 -2.85 -12.85
N ILE A 13 11.84 -2.74 -14.18
CA ILE A 13 10.91 -3.57 -14.95
C ILE A 13 11.27 -5.05 -14.81
N LEU A 14 12.55 -5.40 -14.96
CA LEU A 14 13.01 -6.77 -14.83
C LEU A 14 12.80 -7.29 -13.39
N PHE A 15 13.11 -6.46 -12.40
CA PHE A 15 12.91 -6.78 -10.98
C PHE A 15 11.43 -7.04 -10.66
N LEU A 16 10.52 -6.20 -11.17
CA LEU A 16 9.07 -6.38 -11.03
C LEU A 16 8.58 -7.67 -11.69
N LEU A 17 9.18 -8.08 -12.82
CA LEU A 17 8.82 -9.31 -13.52
C LEU A 17 9.29 -10.56 -12.76
N LEU A 18 10.50 -10.53 -12.17
CA LEU A 18 11.05 -11.63 -11.38
C LEU A 18 10.37 -11.78 -10.01
N PHE A 19 10.14 -10.66 -9.33
CA PHE A 19 9.56 -10.67 -7.97
C PHE A 19 8.02 -10.64 -7.96
N GLY A 20 7.41 -10.20 -9.07
CA GLY A 20 5.96 -10.05 -9.20
C GLY A 20 5.40 -8.85 -8.42
N ARG A 21 4.28 -8.30 -8.93
CA ARG A 21 3.58 -7.14 -8.33
C ARG A 21 3.04 -7.34 -6.90
N GLY A 22 2.93 -8.59 -6.43
CA GLY A 22 2.30 -8.91 -5.15
C GLY A 22 3.22 -8.77 -3.94
N LYS A 23 4.54 -8.88 -4.13
CA LYS A 23 5.52 -8.88 -3.02
C LYS A 23 6.08 -7.48 -2.73
N ILE A 24 6.15 -6.63 -3.74
CA ILE A 24 6.70 -5.25 -3.64
C ILE A 24 5.92 -4.38 -2.64
N PRO A 25 4.57 -4.35 -2.63
CA PRO A 25 3.82 -3.43 -1.74
C PRO A 25 4.01 -3.77 -0.25
N ALA A 26 4.02 -5.06 0.10
CA ALA A 26 4.23 -5.50 1.47
C ALA A 26 5.66 -5.18 1.95
N LEU A 27 6.68 -5.50 1.13
CA LEU A 27 8.07 -5.22 1.45
C LEU A 27 8.37 -3.71 1.56
N MET A 28 7.77 -2.91 0.68
CA MET A 28 7.90 -1.45 0.73
C MET A 28 7.17 -0.84 1.92
N SER A 29 6.06 -1.44 2.37
CA SER A 29 5.36 -1.00 3.59
C SER A 29 6.22 -1.22 4.83
N ASP A 30 6.83 -2.41 4.98
CA ASP A 30 7.73 -2.70 6.11
C ASP A 30 8.99 -1.83 6.07
N LEU A 31 9.58 -1.63 4.88
CA LEU A 31 10.73 -0.76 4.69
C LEU A 31 10.38 0.72 5.01
N ALA A 32 9.22 1.20 4.55
CA ALA A 32 8.75 2.56 4.81
C ALA A 32 8.50 2.78 6.31
N GLN A 33 7.92 1.80 7.01
CA GLN A 33 7.75 1.86 8.47
C GLN A 33 9.10 1.93 9.19
N GLY A 34 10.07 1.09 8.80
CA GLY A 34 11.42 1.11 9.38
C GLY A 34 12.15 2.44 9.17
N ILE A 35 12.08 2.99 7.94
CA ILE A 35 12.68 4.30 7.62
C ILE A 35 11.95 5.44 8.34
N LYS A 36 10.61 5.38 8.46
CA LYS A 36 9.81 6.36 9.19
C LYS A 36 10.22 6.38 10.66
N SER A 37 10.27 5.22 11.32
CA SER A 37 10.72 5.09 12.71
C SER A 37 12.17 5.53 12.90
N PHE A 38 13.06 5.26 11.94
CA PHE A 38 14.45 5.73 11.99
C PHE A 38 14.54 7.26 11.88
N LYS A 39 13.78 7.87 10.97
CA LYS A 39 13.74 9.34 10.80
C LYS A 39 13.10 10.03 12.00
N THR A 40 12.00 9.48 12.53
CA THR A 40 11.33 9.99 13.73
C THR A 40 12.19 9.81 14.97
N GLY A 41 12.97 8.73 15.10
CA GLY A 41 13.91 8.58 16.22
C GLY A 41 15.13 9.52 16.15
N MET A 42 15.47 10.01 14.94
CA MET A 42 16.59 10.93 14.72
C MET A 42 16.19 12.41 14.73
N ARG A 43 14.88 12.70 14.72
CA ARG A 43 14.33 14.05 14.91
C ARG A 43 13.62 14.04 16.26
N ASP A 44 14.11 14.77 17.25
CA ASP A 44 13.56 14.88 18.62
C ASP A 44 12.12 15.46 18.71
N GLU A 45 11.27 15.27 17.70
CA GLU A 45 9.90 15.76 17.60
C GLU A 45 8.90 14.60 17.40
N PRO A 46 7.80 14.55 18.18
CA PRO A 46 6.76 13.55 18.00
C PRO A 46 5.87 13.91 16.80
N GLU A 47 6.21 13.42 15.60
CA GLU A 47 5.31 13.47 14.45
C GLU A 47 4.20 12.43 14.65
N LYS A 48 3.02 12.93 15.07
CA LYS A 48 1.79 12.17 15.25
C LYS A 48 1.39 11.46 13.95
N ASP A 49 1.14 10.16 14.06
CA ASP A 49 0.75 9.21 13.03
C ASP A 49 -0.17 9.75 11.91
N GLU A 50 0.41 9.93 10.73
CA GLU A 50 -0.32 9.79 9.47
C GLU A 50 0.04 8.45 8.81
N ALA A 51 -0.68 7.42 9.22
CA ALA A 51 -0.85 6.18 8.47
C ALA A 51 -2.35 5.83 8.50
N ARG A 52 -3.15 6.62 7.77
CA ARG A 52 -4.54 6.26 7.51
C ARG A 52 -4.52 4.99 6.67
N THR A 53 -4.71 3.87 7.35
CA THR A 53 -4.89 2.53 6.80
C THR A 53 -5.82 2.62 5.59
N LEU A 54 -5.29 2.36 4.40
CA LEU A 54 -6.10 1.98 3.24
C LEU A 54 -6.69 0.60 3.58
N LYS A 55 -7.78 0.60 4.35
CA LYS A 55 -8.66 -0.56 4.47
C LYS A 55 -9.39 -0.62 3.13
N PRO A 56 -9.25 -1.68 2.32
CA PRO A 56 -10.25 -1.94 1.31
C PRO A 56 -11.50 -2.41 2.06
N GLU A 57 -12.27 -1.45 2.57
CA GLU A 57 -13.67 -1.69 2.90
C GLU A 57 -14.40 -1.78 1.56
N VAL A 58 -14.39 -2.96 0.96
CA VAL A 58 -15.49 -3.38 0.10
C VAL A 58 -16.26 -4.38 0.93
N THR A 59 -17.24 -3.81 1.62
CA THR A 59 -18.26 -4.47 2.42
C THR A 59 -18.91 -5.56 1.57
N ASP A 60 -18.65 -6.81 1.95
CA ASP A 60 -19.57 -7.91 1.70
C ASP A 60 -20.84 -7.60 2.52
N THR A 61 -21.81 -6.95 1.87
CA THR A 61 -23.20 -6.89 2.33
C THR A 61 -24.07 -6.76 1.09
N ALA A 62 -24.22 -7.88 0.39
CA ALA A 62 -25.38 -8.12 -0.47
C ALA A 62 -26.18 -9.26 0.15
N GLU A 63 -26.77 -9.02 1.33
CA GLU A 63 -27.93 -9.80 1.81
C GLU A 63 -29.23 -9.02 1.52
N PRO A 64 -30.32 -9.74 1.25
CA PRO A 64 -31.34 -9.35 0.29
C PRO A 64 -32.40 -8.49 0.97
N ALA A 65 -32.77 -7.39 0.31
CA ALA A 65 -33.92 -6.59 0.70
C ALA A 65 -35.18 -7.46 0.63
N ALA A 66 -35.67 -7.80 1.82
CA ALA A 66 -36.97 -8.35 2.16
C ALA A 66 -38.09 -8.03 1.15
N GLN A 67 -38.58 -9.08 0.48
CA GLN A 67 -39.95 -9.18 0.04
C GLN A 67 -40.87 -9.07 1.26
N SER A 68 -41.52 -7.92 1.44
CA SER A 68 -42.69 -7.76 2.31
C SER A 68 -43.28 -6.36 2.08
N ARG A 69 -44.07 -6.20 1.01
CA ARG A 69 -45.06 -5.13 0.79
C ARG A 69 -45.65 -5.27 -0.62
N THR A 70 -46.75 -6.00 -0.76
CA THR A 70 -47.89 -5.69 -1.65
C THR A 70 -49.04 -6.59 -1.19
N THR A 71 -49.75 -6.08 -0.19
CA THR A 71 -51.14 -6.43 0.08
C THR A 71 -51.91 -5.20 -0.34
N SER A 72 -52.49 -5.23 -1.54
CA SER A 72 -53.79 -4.64 -1.88
C SER A 72 -54.11 -4.88 -3.35
#